data_AF-A0A9X3DC07-F1
#
_entry.id   AF-A0A9X3DC07-F1
#
_cell.length_a   1.000
_cell.length_b   1.000
_cell.length_c   1.000
_cell.angle_alpha   90.00
_cell.angle_beta   90.00
_cell.angle_gamma   90.00
#
_symmetry.space_group_name_H-M   'P 1'
#
loop_
_entity.id
_entity.type
_entity.pdbx_description
1 polymer ?
#
loop_
_entity_poly.entity_id
_entity_poly.type
_entity_poly.pdbx_seq_one_letter_code
_entity_poly.pdbx_strand_id
1 'polypeptide(L)'
;MAVLDVIAKIATVIIAGSNLTLAFFVFKQTKETNASEKQKDRNIQAFKTLILDHSLKHLYTFFDNIEIVFKTLEGSENSLESKQNVDKKLNESISIFRRQFVDSLLSVDTKLYDLFLEKTDTFQALISTNLFDEGINIHVESKYVELINNPMTNFRTELLKTLYSFKG
;
A
#
# COMPACT_ATOMS: atom_id res chain seq x y z
N MET A 1 44.86 48.91 -28.01
CA MET A 1 44.67 48.57 -26.58
C MET A 1 43.25 48.88 -26.08
N ALA A 2 42.66 50.05 -26.38
CA ALA A 2 41.33 50.43 -25.86
C ALA A 2 40.15 49.53 -26.31
N VAL A 3 40.12 49.07 -27.57
CA VAL A 3 39.00 48.24 -28.10
C VAL A 3 38.95 46.86 -27.42
N LEU A 4 40.12 46.26 -27.14
CA LEU A 4 40.22 44.96 -26.48
C LEU A 4 39.69 45.02 -25.03
N ASP A 5 39.95 46.13 -24.34
CA ASP A 5 39.48 46.37 -22.96
C ASP A 5 37.95 46.54 -22.89
N VAL A 6 37.36 47.22 -23.88
CA VAL A 6 35.89 47.35 -23.99
C VAL A 6 35.24 45.98 -24.24
N ILE A 7 35.78 45.16 -25.14
CA ILE A 7 35.27 43.81 -25.42
C ILE A 7 35.38 42.92 -24.17
N ALA A 8 36.50 42.98 -23.45
CA ALA A 8 36.70 42.21 -22.21
C ALA A 8 35.71 42.60 -21.10
N LYS A 9 35.38 43.89 -20.98
CA LYS A 9 34.37 44.37 -20.02
C LYS A 9 32.97 43.89 -20.38
N ILE A 10 32.58 43.96 -21.66
CA ILE A 10 31.29 43.45 -22.14
C ILE A 10 31.18 41.94 -21.90
N ALA A 11 32.24 41.19 -22.22
CA ALA A 11 32.28 39.75 -21.95
C ALA A 11 32.13 39.43 -20.46
N THR A 12 32.80 40.18 -19.58
CA THR A 12 32.68 40.04 -18.13
C THR A 12 31.25 40.27 -17.64
N VAL A 13 30.56 41.29 -18.17
CA VAL A 13 29.15 41.57 -17.83
C VAL A 13 28.22 40.45 -18.29
N ILE A 14 28.44 39.92 -19.50
CA ILE A 14 27.65 38.79 -20.02
C ILE A 14 27.87 37.54 -19.17
N ILE A 15 29.14 37.20 -18.85
CA ILE A 15 29.48 36.06 -18.00
C ILE A 15 28.85 36.20 -16.62
N ALA A 16 28.91 37.39 -16.01
CA ALA A 16 28.28 37.66 -14.73
C ALA A 16 26.76 37.47 -14.79
N GLY A 17 26.10 37.97 -15.84
CA GLY A 17 24.65 37.77 -16.06
C GLY A 17 24.27 36.31 -16.26
N SER A 18 25.05 35.56 -17.04
CA SER A 18 24.86 34.12 -17.24
C SER A 18 25.02 33.34 -15.94
N ASN A 19 26.06 33.65 -15.15
CA ASN A 19 26.29 33.00 -13.85
C ASN A 19 25.16 33.28 -12.86
N LEU A 20 24.65 34.50 -12.83
CA LEU A 20 23.55 34.89 -11.94
C LEU A 20 22.25 34.18 -12.32
N THR A 21 22.00 34.04 -13.63
CA THR A 21 20.83 33.30 -14.16
C THR A 21 20.92 31.80 -13.83
N LEU A 22 22.09 31.18 -14.04
CA LEU A 22 22.32 29.78 -13.69
C LEU A 22 22.19 29.55 -12.19
N ALA A 23 22.75 30.43 -11.35
CA ALA A 23 22.64 30.34 -9.91
C ALA A 23 21.17 30.41 -9.44
N PHE A 24 20.37 31.30 -10.03
CA PHE A 24 18.95 31.40 -9.72
C PHE A 24 18.18 30.13 -10.14
N PHE A 25 18.46 29.60 -11.34
CA PHE A 25 17.84 28.38 -11.84
C PHE A 25 18.17 27.17 -10.94
N VAL A 26 19.45 26.99 -10.61
CA VAL A 26 19.91 25.92 -9.70
C VAL A 26 19.25 26.07 -8.34
N PHE A 27 19.22 27.29 -7.78
CA PHE A 27 18.61 27.53 -6.48
C PHE A 27 17.12 27.14 -6.45
N LYS A 28 16.35 27.51 -7.47
CA LYS A 28 14.93 27.15 -7.56
C LYS A 28 14.75 25.64 -7.66
N GLN A 29 15.51 24.99 -8.53
CA GLN A 29 15.46 23.54 -8.72
C GLN A 29 15.84 22.79 -7.43
N THR A 30 16.96 23.17 -6.80
CA THR A 30 17.42 22.60 -5.53
C THR A 30 16.38 22.77 -4.43
N LYS A 31 15.69 23.91 -4.35
CA LYS A 31 14.64 24.13 -3.36
C LYS A 31 13.44 23.20 -3.56
N GLU A 32 12.99 23.02 -4.80
CA GLU A 32 11.87 22.13 -5.13
C GLU A 32 12.24 20.66 -4.87
N THR A 33 13.44 20.23 -5.30
CA THR A 33 13.96 18.89 -5.04
C THR A 33 14.09 18.60 -3.55
N ASN A 34 14.72 19.51 -2.78
CA ASN A 34 14.89 19.35 -1.34
C ASN A 34 13.56 19.31 -0.59
N ALA A 35 12.56 20.08 -1.04
CA ALA A 35 11.22 20.04 -0.44
C ALA A 35 10.52 18.69 -0.68
N SER A 36 10.66 18.12 -1.88
CA SER A 36 10.12 16.80 -2.21
C SER A 36 10.81 15.69 -1.40
N GLU A 37 12.14 15.70 -1.32
CA GLU A 37 12.91 14.73 -0.53
C GLU A 37 12.53 14.79 0.94
N LYS A 38 12.42 15.99 1.51
CA LYS A 38 11.99 16.18 2.89
C LYS A 38 10.57 15.65 3.14
N GLN A 39 9.66 15.77 2.16
CA GLN A 39 8.32 15.21 2.28
C GLN A 39 8.34 13.67 2.25
N LYS A 40 9.12 13.07 1.36
CA LYS A 40 9.31 11.61 1.32
C LYS A 40 9.89 11.08 2.64
N ASP A 41 10.89 11.77 3.19
CA ASP A 41 11.46 11.40 4.49
C ASP A 41 10.42 11.47 5.62
N ARG A 42 9.56 12.49 5.61
CA ARG A 42 8.46 12.60 6.59
C ARG A 42 7.44 11.47 6.42
N ASN A 43 7.07 11.14 5.19
CA ASN A 43 6.15 10.04 4.90
C ASN A 43 6.76 8.70 5.35
N ILE A 44 8.05 8.45 5.09
CA ILE A 44 8.76 7.24 5.56
C ILE A 44 8.81 7.19 7.08
N GLN A 45 9.07 8.30 7.76
CA GLN A 45 9.07 8.35 9.22
C GLN A 45 7.68 8.08 9.79
N ALA A 46 6.65 8.74 9.26
CA ALA A 46 5.26 8.50 9.64
C ALA A 46 4.86 7.04 9.41
N PHE A 47 5.27 6.46 8.28
CA PHE A 47 5.08 5.06 7.97
C PHE A 47 5.73 4.13 9.00
N LYS A 48 7.01 4.35 9.34
CA LYS A 48 7.70 3.54 10.34
C LYS A 48 6.99 3.60 11.70
N THR A 49 6.75 4.82 12.19
CA THR A 49 6.19 5.03 13.53
C THR A 49 4.72 4.61 13.61
N LEU A 50 3.87 5.11 12.72
CA LEU A 50 2.42 4.87 12.80
C LEU A 50 2.07 3.48 12.29
N ILE A 51 2.68 3.04 11.18
CA ILE A 51 2.27 1.82 10.52
C ILE A 51 3.04 0.62 11.06
N LEU A 52 4.38 0.62 10.96
CA LEU A 52 5.17 -0.56 11.34
C LEU A 52 5.17 -0.79 12.86
N ASP A 53 5.34 0.25 13.68
CA ASP A 53 5.46 0.08 15.13
C ASP A 53 4.10 -0.06 15.83
N HIS A 54 3.08 0.69 15.40
CA HIS A 54 1.80 0.74 16.10
C HIS A 54 0.68 -0.08 15.45
N SER A 55 0.58 -0.07 14.12
CA SER A 55 -0.56 -0.68 13.42
C SER A 55 -0.32 -2.11 12.95
N LEU A 56 0.94 -2.52 12.72
CA LEU A 56 1.28 -3.80 12.07
C LEU A 56 0.73 -5.03 12.79
N LYS A 57 0.59 -4.96 14.12
CA LYS A 57 -0.07 -6.01 14.91
C LYS A 57 -1.49 -6.31 14.40
N HIS A 58 -2.24 -5.29 13.97
CA HIS A 58 -3.61 -5.44 13.48
C HIS A 58 -3.65 -6.18 12.14
N LEU A 59 -2.63 -6.04 11.30
CA LEU A 59 -2.48 -6.82 10.08
C LEU A 59 -2.32 -8.31 10.40
N TYR A 60 -1.44 -8.66 11.35
CA TYR A 60 -1.24 -10.06 11.74
C TYR A 60 -2.46 -10.64 12.45
N THR A 61 -3.06 -9.90 13.39
CA THR A 61 -4.30 -10.31 14.06
C THR A 61 -5.44 -10.53 13.07
N PHE A 62 -5.54 -9.71 12.02
CA PHE A 62 -6.50 -9.95 10.95
C PHE A 62 -6.28 -11.31 10.26
N PHE A 63 -5.04 -11.64 9.90
CA PHE A 63 -4.72 -12.92 9.28
C PHE A 63 -5.01 -14.12 10.21
N ASP A 64 -4.66 -14.01 11.49
CA ASP A 64 -4.96 -15.05 12.47
C ASP A 64 -6.47 -15.27 12.61
N ASN A 65 -7.26 -14.18 12.62
CA ASN A 65 -8.71 -14.25 12.72
C ASN A 65 -9.36 -14.89 11.50
N ILE A 66 -8.96 -14.51 10.28
CA ILE A 66 -9.54 -15.11 9.07
C ILE A 66 -9.14 -16.58 8.93
N GLU A 67 -7.96 -16.98 9.39
CA GLU A 67 -7.54 -18.39 9.39
C GLU A 67 -8.46 -19.21 10.31
N ILE A 68 -8.80 -18.69 11.49
CA ILE A 68 -9.78 -19.33 12.39
C ILE A 68 -11.16 -19.41 11.73
N VAL A 69 -11.59 -18.35 11.04
CA VAL A 69 -12.87 -18.33 10.31
C VAL A 69 -12.89 -19.41 9.23
N PHE A 70 -11.85 -19.52 8.40
CA PHE A 70 -11.81 -20.51 7.32
C PHE A 70 -11.66 -21.95 7.82
N LYS A 71 -10.97 -22.18 8.94
CA LYS A 71 -10.93 -23.50 9.58
C LYS A 71 -12.31 -24.04 9.95
N THR A 72 -13.33 -23.20 10.09
CA THR A 72 -14.70 -23.68 10.32
C THR A 72 -15.33 -24.35 9.09
N LEU A 73 -14.76 -24.14 7.89
CA LEU A 73 -15.12 -24.87 6.68
C LEU A 73 -14.53 -26.28 6.66
N GLU A 74 -13.37 -26.48 7.29
CA GLU A 74 -12.72 -27.78 7.43
C GLU A 74 -13.52 -28.64 8.42
N GLY A 75 -14.31 -29.58 7.90
CA GLY A 75 -15.07 -30.54 8.70
C GLY A 75 -16.53 -30.17 9.00
N SER A 76 -17.03 -29.04 8.50
CA SER A 76 -18.48 -28.78 8.45
C SER A 76 -19.14 -29.42 7.22
N GLU A 77 -20.45 -29.69 7.27
CA GLU A 77 -21.20 -30.07 6.08
C GLU A 77 -21.23 -28.90 5.08
N ASN A 78 -21.34 -29.21 3.79
CA ASN A 78 -21.51 -28.24 2.69
C ASN A 78 -22.90 -27.58 2.71
N SER A 79 -23.27 -27.02 3.85
CA SER A 79 -24.53 -26.34 4.06
C SER A 79 -24.40 -24.87 3.67
N LEU A 80 -25.48 -24.33 3.10
CA LEU A 80 -25.59 -22.91 2.80
C LEU A 80 -25.39 -22.04 4.04
N GLU A 81 -25.87 -22.51 5.19
CA GLU A 81 -25.73 -21.82 6.48
C GLU A 81 -24.26 -21.69 6.91
N SER A 82 -23.44 -22.74 6.75
CA SER A 82 -22.01 -22.69 7.05
C SER A 82 -21.29 -21.65 6.19
N LYS A 83 -21.56 -21.65 4.89
CA LYS A 83 -21.02 -20.67 3.93
C LYS A 83 -21.40 -19.23 4.27
N GLN A 84 -22.69 -19.00 4.57
CA GLN A 84 -23.18 -17.68 4.98
C GLN A 84 -22.55 -17.19 6.28
N ASN A 85 -22.35 -18.09 7.26
CA ASN A 85 -21.70 -17.74 8.52
C ASN A 85 -20.22 -17.35 8.31
N VAL A 86 -19.51 -18.08 7.45
CA VAL A 86 -18.12 -17.77 7.11
C VAL A 86 -18.01 -16.44 6.36
N ASP A 87 -18.85 -16.21 5.35
CA ASP A 87 -18.89 -14.94 4.63
C ASP A 87 -19.17 -13.75 5.56
N LYS A 88 -20.15 -13.90 6.45
CA LYS A 88 -20.46 -12.89 7.47
C LYS A 88 -19.26 -12.58 8.37
N LYS A 89 -18.62 -13.61 8.93
CA LYS A 89 -17.45 -13.43 9.82
C LYS A 89 -16.23 -12.87 9.09
N LEU A 90 -16.05 -13.21 7.82
CA LEU A 90 -15.04 -12.61 6.97
C LEU A 90 -15.31 -11.11 6.79
N ASN A 91 -16.54 -10.74 6.45
CA ASN A 91 -16.95 -9.35 6.27
C ASN A 91 -16.76 -8.54 7.56
N GLU A 92 -17.10 -9.11 8.72
CA GLU A 92 -16.84 -8.50 10.03
C GLU A 92 -15.33 -8.31 10.29
N SER A 93 -14.52 -9.34 10.03
CA SER A 93 -13.05 -9.30 10.19
C SER A 93 -12.41 -8.24 9.27
N ILE A 94 -12.86 -8.16 8.03
CA ILE A 94 -12.41 -7.14 7.06
C ILE A 94 -12.82 -5.74 7.51
N SER A 95 -14.04 -5.56 8.01
CA SER A 95 -14.50 -4.27 8.54
C SER A 95 -13.64 -3.80 9.73
N ILE A 96 -13.28 -4.70 10.63
CA ILE A 96 -12.37 -4.41 11.75
C ILE A 96 -10.98 -4.07 11.24
N PHE A 97 -10.44 -4.87 10.32
CA PHE A 97 -9.11 -4.64 9.72
C PHE A 97 -9.03 -3.29 9.00
N ARG A 98 -10.05 -2.91 8.23
CA ARG A 98 -10.10 -1.60 7.56
C ARG A 98 -9.98 -0.47 8.56
N ARG A 99 -10.82 -0.47 9.59
CA ARG A 99 -10.83 0.58 10.63
C ARG A 99 -9.53 0.64 11.43
N GLN A 100 -8.95 -0.50 11.78
CA GLN A 100 -7.79 -0.57 12.67
C GLN A 100 -6.46 -0.39 11.95
N PHE A 101 -6.40 -0.72 10.66
CA PHE A 101 -5.16 -0.71 9.89
C PHE A 101 -5.27 0.14 8.62
N VAL A 102 -6.19 -0.20 7.71
CA VAL A 102 -6.23 0.44 6.38
C VAL A 102 -6.47 1.94 6.49
N ASP A 103 -7.43 2.38 7.30
CA ASP A 103 -7.74 3.81 7.49
C ASP A 103 -6.56 4.59 8.06
N SER A 104 -5.67 3.96 8.82
CA SER A 104 -4.46 4.61 9.33
C SER A 104 -3.48 4.97 8.21
N LEU A 105 -3.50 4.26 7.08
CA LEU A 105 -2.66 4.54 5.91
C LEU A 105 -2.99 5.88 5.26
N LEU A 106 -4.23 6.39 5.40
CA LEU A 106 -4.61 7.74 4.93
C LEU A 106 -3.74 8.84 5.55
N SER A 107 -3.28 8.62 6.78
CA SER A 107 -2.41 9.60 7.47
C SER A 107 -0.97 9.64 6.92
N VAL A 108 -0.59 8.63 6.13
CA VAL A 108 0.75 8.47 5.57
C VAL A 108 0.77 8.75 4.07
N ASP A 109 -0.05 8.02 3.30
CA ASP A 109 -0.10 8.14 1.85
C ASP A 109 -1.45 7.63 1.31
N THR A 110 -2.16 8.47 0.56
CA THR A 110 -3.47 8.13 0.00
C THR A 110 -3.41 7.01 -1.03
N LYS A 111 -2.33 6.92 -1.82
CA LYS A 111 -2.20 5.85 -2.83
C LYS A 111 -1.98 4.50 -2.18
N LEU A 112 -1.19 4.46 -1.09
CA LEU A 112 -1.00 3.26 -0.29
C LEU A 112 -2.32 2.81 0.34
N TYR A 113 -3.11 3.76 0.87
CA TYR A 113 -4.47 3.48 1.33
C TYR A 113 -5.35 2.87 0.23
N ASP A 114 -5.46 3.53 -0.93
CA ASP A 114 -6.31 3.08 -2.04
C ASP A 114 -5.93 1.67 -2.50
N LEU A 115 -4.63 1.38 -2.60
CA LEU A 115 -4.11 0.08 -2.99
C LEU A 115 -4.42 -1.03 -1.97
N PHE A 116 -4.33 -0.73 -0.67
CA PHE A 116 -4.71 -1.67 0.38
C PHE A 116 -6.22 -1.93 0.39
N LEU A 117 -7.01 -0.88 0.19
CA LEU A 117 -8.47 -0.97 0.09
C LEU A 117 -8.87 -1.86 -1.08
N GLU A 118 -8.36 -1.58 -2.28
CA GLU A 118 -8.64 -2.35 -3.49
C GLU A 118 -8.26 -3.84 -3.33
N LYS A 119 -7.07 -4.13 -2.79
CA LYS A 119 -6.64 -5.52 -2.56
C LYS A 119 -7.56 -6.24 -1.56
N THR A 120 -8.02 -5.53 -0.53
CA THR A 120 -8.93 -6.08 0.48
C THR A 120 -10.32 -6.34 -0.08
N ASP A 121 -10.89 -5.39 -0.84
CA ASP A 121 -12.17 -5.54 -1.54
C ASP A 121 -12.13 -6.71 -2.55
N THR A 122 -11.04 -6.80 -3.32
CA THR A 122 -10.84 -7.87 -4.31
C THR A 122 -10.77 -9.24 -3.64
N PHE A 123 -10.03 -9.35 -2.53
CA PHE A 123 -9.94 -10.58 -1.75
C PHE A 123 -11.31 -10.99 -1.19
N GLN A 124 -12.06 -10.04 -0.62
CA GLN A 124 -13.40 -10.28 -0.10
C GLN A 124 -14.32 -10.84 -1.18
N ALA A 125 -14.41 -10.15 -2.32
CA ALA A 125 -15.25 -10.55 -3.43
C ALA A 125 -14.87 -11.93 -4.00
N LEU A 126 -13.56 -12.23 -4.09
CA LEU A 126 -13.07 -13.52 -4.54
C LEU A 126 -13.50 -14.66 -3.60
N ILE A 127 -13.34 -14.48 -2.28
CA ILE A 127 -13.75 -15.51 -1.32
C ILE A 127 -15.26 -15.70 -1.34
N SER A 128 -16.05 -14.62 -1.33
CA SER A 128 -17.51 -14.73 -1.42
C SER A 128 -17.93 -15.48 -2.69
N THR A 129 -17.34 -15.16 -3.83
CA THR A 129 -17.62 -15.86 -5.10
C THR A 129 -17.28 -17.35 -5.00
N ASN A 130 -16.12 -17.69 -4.45
CA ASN A 130 -15.68 -19.08 -4.29
C ASN A 130 -16.56 -19.88 -3.31
N LEU A 131 -17.07 -19.25 -2.25
CA LEU A 131 -17.95 -19.90 -1.29
C LEU A 131 -19.30 -20.28 -1.92
N PHE A 132 -19.87 -19.40 -2.74
CA PHE A 132 -21.22 -19.56 -3.29
C PHE A 132 -21.26 -20.15 -4.71
N ASP A 133 -20.14 -20.64 -5.23
CA ASP A 133 -20.13 -21.39 -6.49
C ASP A 133 -20.83 -22.76 -6.29
N GLU A 134 -21.99 -22.93 -6.93
CA GLU A 134 -22.81 -24.14 -6.87
C GLU A 134 -22.14 -25.36 -7.54
N GLY A 135 -21.18 -25.12 -8.45
CA GLY A 135 -20.46 -26.18 -9.15
C GLY A 135 -19.29 -26.76 -8.36
N ILE A 136 -18.98 -26.21 -7.19
CA ILE A 136 -17.77 -26.51 -6.43
C ILE A 136 -18.09 -26.96 -5.00
N ASN A 137 -17.53 -28.11 -4.62
CA ASN A 137 -17.51 -28.54 -3.23
C ASN A 137 -16.20 -28.08 -2.56
N ILE A 138 -16.28 -26.98 -1.81
CA ILE A 138 -15.16 -26.38 -1.07
C ILE A 138 -14.63 -27.27 0.08
N HIS A 139 -15.33 -28.35 0.43
CA HIS A 139 -14.91 -29.29 1.46
C HIS A 139 -13.98 -30.38 0.93
N VAL A 140 -13.83 -30.48 -0.40
CA VAL A 140 -12.76 -31.29 -0.99
C VAL A 140 -11.45 -30.56 -0.74
N GLU A 141 -10.49 -31.21 -0.09
CA GLU A 141 -9.21 -30.62 0.32
C GLU A 141 -8.51 -29.87 -0.83
N SER A 142 -8.45 -30.46 -2.03
CA SER A 142 -7.84 -29.80 -3.19
C SER A 142 -8.54 -28.51 -3.58
N LYS A 143 -9.88 -28.46 -3.49
CA LYS A 143 -10.69 -27.26 -3.77
C LYS A 143 -10.60 -26.23 -2.66
N TYR A 144 -10.56 -26.66 -1.40
CA TYR A 144 -10.29 -25.77 -0.28
C TYR A 144 -8.92 -25.08 -0.43
N VAL A 145 -7.88 -25.84 -0.73
CA VAL A 145 -6.53 -25.31 -0.94
C VAL A 145 -6.52 -24.33 -2.11
N GLU A 146 -7.13 -24.70 -3.24
CA GLU A 146 -7.17 -23.89 -4.46
C GLU A 146 -7.93 -22.56 -4.25
N LEU A 147 -9.08 -22.59 -3.57
CA LEU A 147 -10.06 -21.49 -3.58
C LEU A 147 -10.11 -20.68 -2.28
N ILE A 148 -9.54 -21.19 -1.19
CA ILE A 148 -9.50 -20.50 0.10
C ILE A 148 -8.06 -20.25 0.52
N ASN A 149 -7.26 -21.31 0.68
CA ASN A 149 -5.91 -21.20 1.24
C ASN A 149 -4.95 -20.43 0.32
N ASN A 150 -4.93 -20.76 -0.98
CA ASN A 150 -4.10 -20.07 -1.96
C ASN A 150 -4.46 -18.57 -2.08
N PRO A 151 -5.74 -18.18 -2.27
CA PRO A 151 -6.14 -16.78 -2.23
C PRO A 151 -5.74 -16.05 -0.94
N MET A 152 -5.92 -16.68 0.22
CA MET A 152 -5.52 -16.10 1.51
C MET A 152 -4.00 -15.88 1.58
N THR A 153 -3.20 -16.88 1.19
CA THR A 153 -1.73 -16.82 1.20
C THR A 153 -1.20 -15.77 0.22
N ASN A 154 -1.79 -15.69 -0.97
CA ASN A 154 -1.45 -14.70 -1.98
C ASN A 154 -1.81 -13.29 -1.49
N PHE A 155 -3.00 -13.10 -0.92
CA PHE A 155 -3.42 -11.82 -0.36
C PHE A 155 -2.48 -11.35 0.76
N ARG A 156 -2.11 -12.25 1.68
CA ARG A 156 -1.12 -11.96 2.73
C ARG A 156 0.21 -11.50 2.16
N THR A 157 0.74 -12.24 1.20
CA THR A 157 2.00 -11.93 0.53
C THR A 157 1.95 -10.59 -0.17
N GLU A 158 0.86 -10.31 -0.90
CA GLU A 158 0.68 -9.08 -1.65
C GLU A 158 0.54 -7.85 -0.75
N LEU A 159 -0.17 -7.94 0.38
CA LEU A 159 -0.24 -6.84 1.34
C LEU A 159 1.12 -6.56 1.96
N LEU A 160 1.86 -7.59 2.39
CA LEU A 160 3.20 -7.42 2.96
C LEU A 160 4.17 -6.84 1.94
N LYS A 161 4.16 -7.34 0.71
CA LYS A 161 5.00 -6.81 -0.38
C LYS A 161 4.68 -5.35 -0.64
N THR A 162 3.40 -4.99 -0.69
CA THR A 162 2.96 -3.60 -0.87
C THR A 162 3.49 -2.73 0.26
N LEU A 163 3.34 -3.20 1.51
CA LEU A 163 3.82 -2.51 2.70
C LEU A 163 5.34 -2.25 2.65
N TYR A 164 6.15 -3.29 2.41
CA TYR A 164 7.61 -3.17 2.39
C TYR A 164 8.16 -2.51 1.13
N SER A 165 7.36 -2.40 0.06
CA SER A 165 7.73 -1.68 -1.15
C SER A 165 7.54 -0.17 -1.05
N PHE A 166 6.92 0.33 0.02
CA PHE A 166 6.67 1.76 0.20
C PHE A 166 7.99 2.54 0.37
N LYS A 167 8.14 3.62 -0.41
CA LYS A 167 9.38 4.43 -0.49
C LYS A 167 9.18 5.92 -0.18
N GLY A 168 8.04 6.32 0.37
CA GLY A 168 7.72 7.71 0.70
C GLY A 168 7.21 8.54 -0.46
#